data_AF-X5X048-F1
#
_entry.id   AF-X5X048-F1
#
_cell.length_a   1.000
_cell.length_b   1.000
_cell.length_c   1.000
_cell.angle_alpha   90.00
_cell.angle_beta   90.00
_cell.angle_gamma   90.00
#
_symmetry.space_group_name_H-M   'P 1'
#
loop_
_entity.id
_entity.type
_entity.pdbx_description
1 polymer ?
#
loop_
_entity_poly.entity_id
_entity_poly.type
_entity_poly.pdbx_seq_one_letter_code
_entity_poly.pdbx_strand_id
1 'polypeptide(L)' 'MVAGEPNDVRVERVDRRQWAVLVAENGTVTQHLFMAQEAAEEFADGERTRLGLPARPPAADPLA' A
#
# COMPACT_ATOMS: atom_id res chain seq x y z
N MET A 1 -3.78 11.02 -24.59
CA MET A 1 -3.43 9.83 -23.77
C MET A 1 -3.46 10.31 -22.34
N VAL A 2 -4.51 9.99 -21.58
CA VAL A 2 -4.58 10.39 -20.18
C VAL A 2 -3.62 9.47 -19.44
N ALA A 3 -2.42 9.97 -19.15
CA ALA A 3 -1.57 9.36 -18.13
C ALA A 3 -2.24 9.63 -16.79
N GLY A 4 -3.31 8.89 -16.51
CA GLY A 4 -3.90 8.83 -15.16
C GLY A 4 -2.81 8.34 -14.23
N GLU A 5 -2.70 8.95 -13.05
CA GLU A 5 -1.65 8.67 -12.07
C GLU A 5 -1.25 7.18 -12.00
N PRO A 6 0.04 6.87 -11.88
CA PRO A 6 0.48 5.48 -11.72
C PRO A 6 -0.19 4.90 -10.47
N ASN A 7 -0.86 3.76 -10.63
CA ASN A 7 -1.40 3.03 -9.50
C ASN A 7 -0.26 2.69 -8.53
N ASP A 8 -0.47 2.80 -7.23
CA ASP A 8 0.57 2.59 -6.22
C ASP A 8 -0.03 2.05 -4.93
N VAL A 9 0.51 0.94 -4.39
CA VAL A 9 0.01 0.34 -3.14
C VAL A 9 1.09 0.31 -2.07
N ARG A 10 1.03 1.21 -1.09
CA ARG A 10 2.00 1.37 0.02
C ARG A 10 1.45 0.75 1.28
N VAL A 11 2.33 0.13 2.05
CA VAL A 11 2.04 -0.26 3.44
C VAL A 11 2.93 0.60 4.33
N GLU A 12 2.32 1.25 5.30
CA GLU A 12 3.00 2.14 6.24
C GLU A 12 2.61 1.74 7.66
N ARG A 13 3.57 1.73 8.58
CA ARG A 13 3.26 1.49 9.99
C ARG A 13 2.88 2.82 10.64
N VAL A 14 1.61 2.97 11.01
CA VAL A 14 1.09 4.20 11.62
C VAL A 14 1.38 4.23 13.12
N ASP A 15 1.25 3.09 13.80
CA ASP A 15 1.47 2.97 15.25
C ASP A 15 2.18 1.66 15.61
N ARG A 16 2.50 1.46 16.90
CA ARG A 16 3.16 0.23 17.41
C ARG A 16 2.42 -1.06 17.05
N ARG A 17 1.09 -1.00 16.85
CA ARG A 17 0.24 -2.13 16.48
C ARG A 17 -0.75 -1.77 15.38
N GLN A 18 -0.46 -0.73 14.59
CA GLN A 18 -1.34 -0.28 13.53
C GLN A 18 -0.58 -0.03 12.25
N TRP A 19 -1.17 -0.48 11.15
CA TRP A 19 -0.64 -0.46 9.81
C TRP A 19 -1.68 0.18 8.89
N ALA A 20 -1.26 1.08 8.02
CA ALA A 20 -2.08 1.67 6.97
C ALA A 20 -1.63 1.12 5.63
N VAL A 21 -2.57 0.61 4.83
CA VAL A 21 -2.36 0.38 3.41
C VAL A 21 -2.92 1.58 2.66
N LEU A 22 -2.08 2.29 1.91
CA LEU A 22 -2.48 3.35 1.00
C LEU A 22 -2.54 2.77 -0.42
N VAL A 23 -3.72 2.78 -1.00
CA VAL A 23 -3.98 2.34 -2.38
C VAL A 23 -4.28 3.57 -3.22
N ALA A 24 -3.35 3.94 -4.09
CA ALA A 24 -3.56 4.92 -5.15
C ALA A 24 -4.06 4.18 -6.40
N GLU A 25 -5.31 4.44 -6.78
CA GLU A 25 -5.93 3.93 -7.99
C GLU A 25 -6.45 5.11 -8.82
N ASN A 26 -5.89 5.30 -10.02
CA ASN A 26 -6.37 6.30 -10.99
C ASN A 26 -6.56 7.73 -10.39
N GLY A 27 -5.62 8.15 -9.52
CA GLY A 27 -5.64 9.46 -8.85
C GLY A 27 -6.46 9.53 -7.56
N THR A 28 -7.09 8.42 -7.13
CA THR A 28 -7.77 8.31 -5.84
C THR A 28 -6.90 7.54 -4.86
N VAL A 29 -6.60 8.14 -3.70
CA VAL A 29 -5.86 7.47 -2.64
C VAL A 29 -6.82 7.02 -1.55
N THR A 30 -6.90 5.72 -1.33
CA THR A 30 -7.69 5.09 -0.27
C THR A 30 -6.76 4.60 0.83
N GLN A 31 -7.07 4.88 2.09
CA GLN A 31 -6.33 4.38 3.24
C GLN A 31 -7.13 3.30 3.98
N HIS A 32 -6.50 2.16 4.24
CA HIS A 32 -7.06 1.06 5.03
C HIS A 32 -6.21 0.81 6.26
N LEU A 33 -6.81 0.86 7.46
CA LEU A 33 -6.12 0.63 8.72
C LEU A 33 -6.28 -0.82 9.18
N PHE A 34 -5.18 -1.43 9.60
CA PHE A 34 -5.07 -2.80 10.07
C PHE A 34 -4.32 -2.84 11.39
N MET A 35 -4.77 -3.68 12.32
CA MET A 35 -4.07 -3.91 13.59
C MET A 35 -2.96 -4.97 13.48
N ALA A 36 -2.99 -5.76 12.40
CA ALA A 36 -2.04 -6.84 12.15
C ALA A 36 -1.23 -6.55 10.89
N GLN A 37 0.08 -6.75 10.97
CA GLN A 37 0.99 -6.56 9.84
C GLN A 37 0.63 -7.53 8.70
N GLU A 38 0.48 -8.81 9.01
CA GLU A 38 0.13 -9.85 8.02
C GLU A 38 -1.14 -9.50 7.24
N ALA A 39 -2.18 -8.98 7.92
CA ALA A 39 -3.41 -8.55 7.26
C ALA A 39 -3.20 -7.35 6.32
N ALA A 40 -2.36 -6.39 6.72
CA ALA A 40 -2.01 -5.24 5.88
C ALA A 40 -1.20 -5.68 4.66
N GLU A 41 -0.26 -6.60 4.84
CA GLU A 41 0.57 -7.15 3.76
C GLU A 41 -0.26 -7.98 2.77
N GLU A 42 -1.14 -8.87 3.25
CA GLU A 42 -2.04 -9.67 2.41
C GLU A 42 -2.98 -8.77 1.59
N PHE A 43 -3.57 -7.75 2.20
CA PHE A 43 -4.43 -6.80 1.49
C PHE A 43 -3.64 -6.02 0.44
N ALA A 44 -2.44 -5.57 0.78
CA ALA A 44 -1.58 -4.85 -0.15
C ALA A 44 -1.13 -5.71 -1.33
N ASP A 45 -0.84 -6.99 -1.11
CA ASP A 45 -0.47 -7.95 -2.15
C ASP A 45 -1.65 -8.22 -3.10
N GLY A 46 -2.86 -8.39 -2.54
CA GLY A 46 -4.09 -8.52 -3.30
C GLY A 46 -4.36 -7.32 -4.21
N GLU A 47 -4.23 -6.11 -3.67
CA GLU A 47 -4.42 -4.87 -4.44
C GLU A 47 -3.31 -4.66 -5.49
N ARG A 48 -2.05 -5.02 -5.19
CA ARG A 48 -0.96 -4.98 -6.19
C ARG A 48 -1.22 -5.94 -7.34
N THR A 49 -1.62 -7.18 -7.02
CA THR A 49 -1.95 -8.19 -8.02
C THR A 49 -3.10 -7.70 -8.91
N ARG A 50 -4.13 -7.11 -8.31
CA ARG A 50 -5.27 -6.54 -9.03
C ARG A 50 -4.87 -5.36 -9.93
N LEU A 51 -3.95 -4.51 -9.47
CA LEU A 51 -3.47 -3.33 -10.19
C LEU A 51 -2.31 -3.66 -11.16
N GLY A 52 -1.85 -4.91 -11.20
CA GLY A 52 -0.70 -5.33 -12.03
C GLY A 52 0.62 -4.69 -11.60
N LEU A 53 0.72 -4.26 -10.34
CA LEU A 53 1.90 -3.58 -9.82
C LEU A 53 2.96 -4.59 -9.40
N PRO A 54 4.25 -4.31 -9.66
CA PRO A 54 5.32 -5.12 -9.10
C PRO A 54 5.23 -5.11 -7.57
N ALA A 55 5.46 -6.26 -6.95
CA ALA A 55 5.60 -6.36 -5.51
C ALA A 55 6.61 -5.31 -5.04
N ARG A 56 6.19 -4.40 -4.16
CA ARG A 56 7.03 -3.27 -3.76
C ARG A 56 8.23 -3.78 -2.96
N PRO A 57 9.42 -3.20 -3.15
CA PRO A 57 10.55 -3.38 -2.25
C PRO A 57 10.16 -3.13 -0.78
N PRO A 58 10.86 -3.74 0.19
CA PRO A 58 10.59 -3.56 1.61
C PRO A 58 10.57 -2.06 1.90
N ALA A 59 9.51 -1.61 2.58
CA ALA A 59 9.35 -0.22 2.95
C ALA A 59 10.68 0.28 3.53
N ALA A 60 11.28 1.28 2.87
CA ALA A 60 12.44 1.96 3.41
C ALA A 60 12.00 2.50 4.77
N ASP A 61 12.60 1.96 5.82
CA ASP A 61 12.46 2.41 7.19
C ASP A 61 12.62 3.94 7.20
N PRO A 62 11.62 4.75 7.58
CA PRO A 62 11.80 6.19 7.68
C PRO A 62 12.73 6.60 8.83
N LEU A 63 13.44 5.66 9.48
CA LEU A 63 14.24 5.88 10.69
C LEU A 63 15.58 5.10 10.78
N ALA A 64 16.15 4.56 9.69
CA ALA A 64 17.46 3.88 9.73
C ALA A 64 18.55 4.59 8.92
#